data_AF-A0A3P6VDI8-F1
#
_entry.id   AF-A0A3P6VDI8-F1
#
_cell.length_a   1.000
_cell.length_b   1.000
_cell.length_c   1.000
_cell.angle_alpha   90.00
_cell.angle_beta   90.00
_cell.angle_gamma   90.00
#
_symmetry.space_group_name_H-M   'P 1'
#
loop_
_entity.id
_entity.type
_entity.pdbx_description
1 polymer ?
#
loop_
_entity_poly.entity_id
_entity_poly.type
_entity_poly.pdbx_seq_one_letter_code
_entity_poly.pdbx_strand_id
1 'polypeptide(L)'
;MDNIIKNESTAEKAVPEAHHAKSESASTEPPLSEDGGEYSVQIFYYPWYGNPEFDSGKYYHWNHRFIPHWNPNVSKEYPAGFHVPPLDIGSSFYPLLGPYSSRDPAVIEQHMKWMSSAGVDVVIVSWFPPRISDEQGHPWDDLIPTLLDITAKYRMKLSFHMEPYKHRSSESLRTDIEYIIDNYGNHSALYRMKLPKLRKIANDKNSRNDDQLPLLYFYDSYLVPYDEWKQLTKPSGKLTVRNSKYDVLFIGKLRCLLVKSEDRHSLLDAGFDGIYTYFAAKGFSYGSTPSSWPSLSAFCRKNDLIFVPSVSPGYDDRRVRPWNEANYRDRMNGKYYEDMFEMAHIAKIDGF
;
A
#
# COMPACT_ATOMS: atom_id res chain seq x y z
N MET A 1 44.46 27.80 -53.48
CA MET A 1 44.57 28.47 -52.16
C MET A 1 43.26 29.21 -51.92
N ASP A 2 42.12 28.51 -51.91
CA ASP A 2 41.65 27.60 -50.84
C ASP A 2 41.50 28.39 -49.53
N ASN A 3 40.35 28.56 -48.87
CA ASN A 3 39.06 27.88 -48.93
C ASN A 3 37.97 28.89 -48.49
N ILE A 4 36.94 29.08 -49.32
CA ILE A 4 35.63 29.58 -48.89
C ILE A 4 34.72 28.37 -48.89
N ILE A 5 34.40 27.83 -47.71
CA ILE A 5 33.38 26.80 -47.57
C ILE A 5 32.16 27.44 -46.93
N LYS A 6 31.18 27.75 -47.79
CA LYS A 6 29.77 27.79 -47.42
C LYS A 6 29.35 26.35 -47.08
N ASN A 7 28.69 26.16 -45.95
CA ASN A 7 27.86 24.98 -45.72
C ASN A 7 26.46 25.46 -45.31
N GLU A 8 25.58 25.51 -46.30
CA GLU A 8 24.14 25.31 -46.14
C GLU A 8 23.86 23.80 -46.12
N SER A 9 22.67 23.40 -45.64
CA SER A 9 22.12 22.02 -45.57
C SER A 9 22.46 21.30 -44.25
N THR A 10 21.54 20.77 -43.45
CA THR A 10 20.10 20.51 -43.58
C THR A 10 19.60 20.21 -42.16
N ALA A 11 18.50 20.86 -41.75
CA ALA A 11 17.78 20.46 -40.56
C ALA A 11 17.00 19.17 -40.87
N GLU A 12 17.54 18.02 -40.46
CA GLU A 12 16.77 16.78 -40.42
C GLU A 12 15.76 16.86 -39.26
N LYS A 13 14.50 17.06 -39.64
CA LYS A 13 13.35 16.75 -38.79
C LYS A 13 13.35 15.25 -38.54
N ALA A 14 13.76 14.83 -37.35
CA ALA A 14 13.48 13.48 -36.86
C ALA A 14 11.97 13.33 -36.67
N VAL A 15 11.32 12.65 -37.60
CA VAL A 15 9.96 12.14 -37.45
C VAL A 15 10.06 10.90 -36.55
N PRO A 16 9.31 10.80 -35.43
CA PRO A 16 9.31 9.56 -34.66
C PRO A 16 8.56 8.50 -35.46
N GLU A 17 9.26 7.41 -35.80
CA GLU A 17 8.63 6.20 -36.34
C GLU A 17 7.67 5.65 -35.28
N ALA A 18 6.38 5.70 -35.59
CA ALA A 18 5.35 5.05 -34.81
C ALA A 18 5.53 3.53 -34.94
N HIS A 19 6.23 2.93 -34.00
CA HIS A 19 6.13 1.50 -33.76
C HIS A 19 4.72 1.21 -33.22
N HIS A 20 3.82 0.87 -34.16
CA HIS A 20 2.59 0.17 -33.85
C HIS A 20 2.95 -1.21 -33.27
N ALA A 21 3.20 -1.25 -31.96
CA ALA A 21 3.08 -2.46 -31.19
C ALA A 21 1.60 -2.88 -31.26
N LYS A 22 1.32 -3.90 -32.07
CA LYS A 22 0.03 -4.58 -32.06
C LYS A 22 -0.26 -5.00 -30.62
N SER A 23 -1.36 -4.50 -30.09
CA SER A 23 -1.98 -4.97 -28.86
C SER A 23 -2.31 -6.45 -29.02
N GLU A 24 -1.38 -7.33 -28.64
CA GLU A 24 -1.73 -8.70 -28.31
C GLU A 24 -2.69 -8.63 -27.11
N SER A 25 -3.88 -9.19 -27.29
CA SER A 25 -4.88 -9.30 -26.24
C SER A 25 -4.25 -10.06 -25.08
N ALA A 26 -3.91 -9.35 -24.01
CA ALA A 26 -3.52 -9.96 -22.75
C ALA A 26 -4.60 -10.97 -22.37
N SER A 27 -4.23 -12.25 -22.36
CA SER A 27 -5.05 -13.32 -21.84
C SER A 27 -5.36 -12.99 -20.38
N THR A 28 -6.61 -12.67 -20.10
CA THR A 28 -7.12 -12.52 -18.74
C THR A 28 -7.12 -13.91 -18.12
N GLU A 29 -6.06 -14.26 -17.38
CA GLU A 29 -6.14 -15.35 -16.41
C GLU A 29 -7.31 -15.07 -15.45
N PRO A 30 -8.04 -16.10 -15.00
CA PRO A 30 -9.22 -15.90 -14.18
C PRO A 30 -8.83 -15.41 -12.79
N PRO A 31 -9.30 -14.23 -12.31
CA PRO A 31 -9.09 -13.82 -10.93
C PRO A 31 -10.01 -14.61 -10.00
N LEU A 32 -9.44 -14.99 -8.85
CA LEU A 32 -10.00 -15.81 -7.76
C LEU A 32 -10.74 -17.07 -8.22
N SER A 33 -10.09 -18.23 -8.09
CA SER A 33 -10.82 -19.50 -8.08
C SER A 33 -11.88 -19.44 -6.97
N GLU A 34 -13.14 -19.68 -7.31
CA GLU A 34 -14.24 -19.83 -6.32
C GLU A 34 -13.99 -21.01 -5.36
N ASP A 35 -13.00 -21.85 -5.65
CA ASP A 35 -12.40 -22.77 -4.69
C ASP A 35 -11.49 -22.00 -3.72
N GLY A 36 -12.05 -21.64 -2.56
CA GLY A 36 -11.47 -21.61 -1.20
C GLY A 36 -9.96 -21.50 -0.97
N GLY A 37 -9.19 -20.86 -1.85
CA GLY A 37 -7.73 -20.82 -1.82
C GLY A 37 -7.22 -19.91 -0.70
N GLU A 38 -6.46 -20.51 0.21
CA GLU A 38 -5.85 -19.95 1.42
C GLU A 38 -4.93 -18.73 1.25
N TYR A 39 -4.62 -18.29 0.02
CA TYR A 39 -3.62 -17.27 -0.26
C TYR A 39 -4.17 -16.17 -1.16
N SER A 40 -3.90 -14.91 -0.79
CA SER A 40 -4.21 -13.73 -1.61
C SER A 40 -2.93 -12.95 -1.89
N VAL A 41 -2.65 -12.62 -3.14
CA VAL A 41 -1.63 -11.63 -3.50
C VAL A 41 -2.25 -10.24 -3.38
N GLN A 42 -1.67 -9.40 -2.53
CA GLN A 42 -2.19 -8.06 -2.25
C GLN A 42 -1.16 -6.98 -2.60
N ILE A 43 -1.62 -5.82 -3.06
CA ILE A 43 -0.76 -4.71 -3.47
C ILE A 43 -1.19 -3.40 -2.80
N PHE A 44 -0.24 -2.64 -2.27
CA PHE A 44 -0.51 -1.29 -1.76
C PHE A 44 -0.68 -0.31 -2.93
N TYR A 45 -1.75 0.49 -2.87
CA TYR A 45 -2.17 1.41 -3.92
C TYR A 45 -2.39 2.81 -3.35
N TYR A 46 -1.91 3.84 -4.06
CA TYR A 46 -1.96 5.23 -3.60
C TYR A 46 -2.80 6.07 -4.55
N PRO A 47 -4.04 6.45 -4.17
CA PRO A 47 -4.93 7.25 -4.99
C PRO A 47 -4.68 8.77 -4.83
N TRP A 48 -3.42 9.19 -4.67
CA TRP A 48 -3.08 10.56 -4.25
C TRP A 48 -2.44 11.44 -5.33
N TYR A 49 -2.36 10.98 -6.56
CA TYR A 49 -1.73 11.73 -7.66
C TYR A 49 -2.75 12.64 -8.32
N GLY A 50 -2.35 13.86 -8.66
CA GLY A 50 -3.25 14.79 -9.34
C GLY A 50 -2.54 15.59 -10.41
N ASN A 51 -3.29 16.02 -11.42
CA ASN A 51 -2.80 16.80 -12.54
C ASN A 51 -3.72 17.99 -12.89
N PRO A 52 -3.25 18.99 -13.65
CA PRO A 52 -4.02 20.19 -13.94
C PRO A 52 -5.36 19.96 -14.63
N GLU A 53 -5.48 18.89 -15.40
CA GLU A 53 -6.69 18.58 -16.17
C GLU A 53 -7.84 18.11 -15.28
N PHE A 54 -7.55 17.24 -14.30
CA PHE A 54 -8.58 16.65 -13.44
C PHE A 54 -8.65 17.28 -12.04
N ASP A 55 -7.60 17.95 -11.59
CA ASP A 55 -7.44 18.39 -10.19
C ASP A 55 -7.28 19.91 -10.08
N SER A 56 -8.19 20.65 -10.74
CA SER A 56 -8.34 22.10 -10.62
C SER A 56 -7.07 22.90 -10.94
N GLY A 57 -6.38 22.51 -12.02
CA GLY A 57 -5.18 23.22 -12.49
C GLY A 57 -3.92 22.95 -11.68
N LYS A 58 -3.91 21.97 -10.77
CA LYS A 58 -2.78 21.69 -9.88
C LYS A 58 -2.23 20.29 -10.06
N TYR A 59 -0.93 20.16 -9.85
CA TYR A 59 -0.32 18.86 -9.57
C TYR A 59 -0.42 18.55 -8.08
N TYR A 60 -0.65 17.27 -7.77
CA TYR A 60 -0.55 16.72 -6.43
C TYR A 60 0.38 15.52 -6.45
N HIS A 61 1.23 15.41 -5.42
CA HIS A 61 2.29 14.39 -5.26
C HIS A 61 3.37 14.34 -6.37
N TRP A 62 3.08 14.66 -7.63
CA TRP A 62 4.11 14.77 -8.67
C TRP A 62 5.08 15.93 -8.42
N ASN A 63 4.54 17.06 -7.95
CA ASN A 63 5.26 18.27 -7.55
C ASN A 63 5.72 18.21 -6.08
N HIS A 64 6.02 17.02 -5.54
CA HIS A 64 6.40 16.84 -4.14
C HIS A 64 7.58 17.75 -3.75
N ARG A 65 7.62 18.19 -2.48
CA ARG A 65 8.78 18.93 -1.95
C ARG A 65 9.98 18.04 -1.65
N PHE A 66 11.19 18.57 -1.72
CA PHE A 66 12.32 17.94 -1.05
C PHE A 66 12.09 17.97 0.47
N ILE A 67 12.14 16.80 1.11
CA ILE A 67 11.97 16.66 2.55
C ILE A 67 13.31 16.99 3.22
N PRO A 68 13.34 17.99 4.12
CA PRO A 68 14.57 18.37 4.81
C PRO A 68 15.06 17.24 5.73
N HIS A 69 16.38 17.11 5.86
CA HIS A 69 16.97 16.21 6.83
C HIS A 69 16.74 16.76 8.25
N TRP A 70 16.58 15.88 9.25
CA TRP A 70 16.30 16.30 10.64
C TRP A 70 17.42 17.13 11.27
N ASN A 71 18.67 16.89 10.86
CA ASN A 71 19.82 17.74 11.18
C ASN A 71 19.87 18.94 10.20
N PRO A 72 19.71 20.19 10.69
CA PRO A 72 19.70 21.39 9.84
C PRO A 72 21.00 21.63 9.07
N ASN A 73 22.14 21.18 9.57
CA ASN A 73 23.43 21.34 8.89
C ASN A 73 23.49 20.46 7.64
N VAL A 74 23.09 19.18 7.80
CA VAL A 74 22.98 18.23 6.69
C VAL A 74 21.89 18.69 5.71
N SER A 75 20.76 19.22 6.20
CA SER A 75 19.68 19.67 5.32
C SER A 75 20.08 20.79 4.35
N LYS A 76 21.08 21.61 4.69
CA LYS A 76 21.59 22.68 3.82
C LYS A 76 22.42 22.16 2.64
N GLU A 77 22.91 20.92 2.73
CA GLU A 77 23.71 20.27 1.69
C GLU A 77 22.84 19.72 0.55
N TYR A 78 21.51 19.65 0.76
CA TYR A 78 20.57 19.06 -0.18
C TYR A 78 19.63 20.08 -0.81
N PRO A 79 19.08 19.79 -2.01
CA PRO A 79 18.08 20.63 -2.66
C PRO A 79 16.86 20.87 -1.78
N ALA A 80 16.28 22.06 -1.93
CA ALA A 80 15.03 22.47 -1.29
C ALA A 80 14.04 22.95 -2.36
N GLY A 81 12.77 23.09 -1.96
CA GLY A 81 11.69 23.50 -2.86
C GLY A 81 10.87 22.33 -3.37
N PHE A 82 10.15 22.54 -4.46
CA PHE A 82 9.20 21.58 -5.05
C PHE A 82 9.68 21.16 -6.43
N HIS A 83 9.37 19.92 -6.81
CA HIS A 83 9.51 19.48 -8.18
C HIS A 83 8.57 20.23 -9.12
N VAL A 84 8.95 20.35 -10.40
CA VAL A 84 8.19 21.04 -11.44
C VAL A 84 7.75 20.09 -12.57
N PRO A 85 6.58 19.43 -12.44
CA PRO A 85 6.04 18.56 -13.48
C PRO A 85 5.73 19.34 -14.78
N PRO A 86 5.71 18.69 -15.96
CA PRO A 86 5.72 17.24 -16.12
C PRO A 86 7.11 16.60 -16.20
N LEU A 87 8.17 17.35 -16.52
CA LEU A 87 9.50 16.77 -16.73
C LEU A 87 10.26 16.49 -15.43
N ASP A 88 10.05 17.31 -14.40
CA ASP A 88 10.66 17.14 -13.08
C ASP A 88 9.60 16.70 -12.07
N ILE A 89 9.62 15.42 -11.70
CA ILE A 89 8.65 14.83 -10.76
C ILE A 89 9.34 14.25 -9.52
N GLY A 90 8.61 14.15 -8.40
CA GLY A 90 9.05 13.55 -7.13
C GLY A 90 9.26 12.04 -7.14
N SER A 91 9.87 11.50 -8.20
CA SER A 91 10.15 10.08 -8.38
C SER A 91 11.45 9.89 -9.17
N SER A 92 12.22 8.85 -8.83
CA SER A 92 13.41 8.44 -9.60
C SER A 92 13.04 7.70 -10.89
N PHE A 93 11.79 7.26 -11.00
CA PHE A 93 11.22 6.61 -12.19
C PHE A 93 10.14 7.49 -12.81
N TYR A 94 9.91 7.34 -14.11
CA TYR A 94 8.86 8.07 -14.82
C TYR A 94 7.70 7.11 -15.19
N PRO A 95 6.44 7.41 -14.81
CA PRO A 95 5.31 6.57 -15.15
C PRO A 95 5.03 6.54 -16.66
N LEU A 96 4.63 5.39 -17.19
CA LEU A 96 4.21 5.26 -18.59
C LEU A 96 3.01 6.15 -18.92
N LEU A 97 2.10 6.36 -17.96
CA LEU A 97 0.93 7.26 -18.08
C LEU A 97 1.29 8.74 -17.85
N GLY A 98 2.58 9.07 -17.69
CA GLY A 98 3.02 10.41 -17.29
C GLY A 98 2.55 10.80 -15.88
N PRO A 99 2.62 12.10 -15.51
CA PRO A 99 2.10 12.60 -14.26
C PRO A 99 0.57 12.65 -14.29
N TYR A 100 -0.04 11.46 -14.17
CA TYR A 100 -1.47 11.22 -14.28
C TYR A 100 -2.26 11.76 -13.08
N SER A 101 -3.58 11.81 -13.20
CA SER A 101 -4.48 12.01 -12.06
C SER A 101 -5.07 10.68 -11.59
N SER A 102 -5.06 10.44 -10.29
CA SER A 102 -5.78 9.33 -9.65
C SER A 102 -7.31 9.48 -9.76
N ARG A 103 -7.81 10.66 -10.17
CA ARG A 103 -9.22 10.94 -10.41
C ARG A 103 -9.67 10.60 -11.82
N ASP A 104 -8.74 10.41 -12.76
CA ASP A 104 -9.06 10.00 -14.12
C ASP A 104 -9.52 8.52 -14.14
N PRO A 105 -10.78 8.22 -14.51
CA PRO A 105 -11.26 6.85 -14.57
C PRO A 105 -10.48 5.96 -15.54
N ALA A 106 -9.92 6.52 -16.62
CA ALA A 106 -9.11 5.76 -17.58
C ALA A 106 -7.80 5.27 -16.95
N VAL A 107 -7.21 6.10 -16.07
CA VAL A 107 -6.02 5.73 -15.29
C VAL A 107 -6.35 4.63 -14.30
N ILE A 108 -7.45 4.75 -13.55
CA ILE A 108 -7.89 3.72 -12.60
C ILE A 108 -8.14 2.40 -13.34
N GLU A 109 -8.85 2.44 -14.47
CA GLU A 109 -9.14 1.26 -15.29
C GLU A 109 -7.85 0.59 -15.79
N GLN A 110 -6.88 1.38 -16.26
CA GLN A 110 -5.59 0.86 -16.71
C GLN A 110 -4.76 0.26 -15.56
N HIS A 111 -4.81 0.85 -14.36
CA HIS A 111 -4.18 0.28 -13.17
C HIS A 111 -4.81 -1.07 -12.81
N MET A 112 -6.13 -1.17 -12.77
CA MET A 112 -6.81 -2.43 -12.45
C MET A 112 -6.52 -3.51 -13.49
N LYS A 113 -6.43 -3.13 -14.77
CA LYS A 113 -6.00 -4.03 -15.85
C LYS A 113 -4.59 -4.58 -15.61
N TRP A 114 -3.61 -3.74 -15.28
CA TRP A 114 -2.25 -4.19 -14.99
C TRP A 114 -2.17 -5.09 -13.75
N MET A 115 -2.87 -4.73 -12.67
CA MET A 115 -2.89 -5.53 -11.44
C MET A 115 -3.55 -6.89 -11.67
N SER A 116 -4.66 -6.94 -12.40
CA SER A 116 -5.33 -8.19 -12.77
C SER A 116 -4.43 -9.06 -13.65
N SER A 117 -3.74 -8.49 -14.65
CA SER A 117 -2.76 -9.25 -15.47
C SER A 117 -1.52 -9.71 -14.69
N ALA A 118 -1.22 -9.10 -13.55
CA ALA A 118 -0.14 -9.52 -12.66
C ALA A 118 -0.57 -10.55 -11.60
N GLY A 119 -1.82 -11.01 -11.63
CA GLY A 119 -2.35 -11.99 -10.66
C GLY A 119 -2.56 -11.41 -9.26
N VAL A 120 -2.83 -10.11 -9.14
CA VAL A 120 -3.18 -9.48 -7.86
C VAL A 120 -4.65 -9.73 -7.54
N ASP A 121 -4.93 -10.16 -6.31
CA ASP A 121 -6.30 -10.43 -5.83
C ASP A 121 -6.89 -9.22 -5.09
N VAL A 122 -6.07 -8.49 -4.33
CA VAL A 122 -6.53 -7.41 -3.43
C VAL A 122 -5.72 -6.13 -3.62
N VAL A 123 -6.43 -5.03 -3.83
CA VAL A 123 -5.87 -3.68 -3.87
C VAL A 123 -6.03 -3.05 -2.49
N ILE A 124 -4.94 -2.78 -1.79
CA ILE A 124 -4.93 -2.15 -0.47
C ILE A 124 -4.72 -0.65 -0.64
N VAL A 125 -5.80 0.12 -0.53
CA VAL A 125 -5.83 1.55 -0.82
C VAL A 125 -5.38 2.37 0.39
N SER A 126 -4.33 3.17 0.23
CA SER A 126 -3.92 4.20 1.20
C SER A 126 -5.09 5.14 1.46
N TRP A 127 -5.50 5.26 2.72
CA TRP A 127 -6.72 5.93 3.11
C TRP A 127 -6.51 6.88 4.30
N PHE A 128 -7.09 8.07 4.15
CA PHE A 128 -7.26 9.07 5.20
C PHE A 128 -8.76 9.34 5.39
N PRO A 129 -9.19 9.73 6.61
CA PRO A 129 -10.57 10.12 6.85
C PRO A 129 -11.02 11.27 5.95
N PRO A 130 -12.34 11.42 5.71
CA PRO A 130 -12.87 12.52 4.91
C PRO A 130 -12.35 13.86 5.42
N ARG A 131 -11.98 14.74 4.49
CA ARG A 131 -11.43 16.09 4.76
C ARG A 131 -10.03 16.10 5.40
N ILE A 132 -9.39 14.94 5.58
CA ILE A 132 -8.00 14.81 6.04
C ILE A 132 -7.14 14.30 4.87
N SER A 133 -5.87 14.70 4.84
CA SER A 133 -4.88 14.23 3.86
C SER A 133 -3.48 14.25 4.45
N ASP A 134 -2.53 13.70 3.70
CA ASP A 134 -1.11 13.90 3.95
C ASP A 134 -0.69 15.37 3.67
N GLU A 135 0.55 15.72 4.04
CA GLU A 135 1.07 17.09 3.93
C GLU A 135 1.26 17.60 2.49
N GLN A 136 1.31 16.70 1.50
CA GLN A 136 1.57 17.01 0.09
C GLN A 136 0.35 16.77 -0.81
N GLY A 137 -0.72 16.19 -0.26
CA GLY A 137 -1.95 15.88 -0.97
C GLY A 137 -3.13 16.78 -0.58
N HIS A 138 -4.31 16.28 -0.91
CA HIS A 138 -5.60 16.80 -0.46
C HIS A 138 -6.52 15.60 -0.14
N PRO A 139 -7.74 15.80 0.38
CA PRO A 139 -8.63 14.68 0.68
C PRO A 139 -9.00 13.89 -0.58
N TRP A 140 -8.87 12.57 -0.54
CA TRP A 140 -9.08 11.64 -1.68
C TRP A 140 -10.19 10.59 -1.44
N ASP A 141 -10.89 10.66 -0.31
CA ASP A 141 -11.96 9.70 0.04
C ASP A 141 -13.10 9.68 -0.98
N ASP A 142 -13.30 10.77 -1.72
CA ASP A 142 -14.30 10.87 -2.78
C ASP A 142 -14.02 9.96 -3.99
N LEU A 143 -12.79 9.44 -4.12
CA LEU A 143 -12.42 8.45 -5.14
C LEU A 143 -12.82 7.01 -4.76
N ILE A 144 -13.09 6.73 -3.48
CA ILE A 144 -13.30 5.37 -3.00
C ILE A 144 -14.48 4.66 -3.69
N PRO A 145 -15.66 5.28 -3.90
CA PRO A 145 -16.74 4.64 -4.66
C PRO A 145 -16.32 4.20 -6.07
N THR A 146 -15.65 5.09 -6.82
CA THR A 146 -15.16 4.78 -8.18
C THR A 146 -14.12 3.66 -8.16
N LEU A 147 -13.19 3.68 -7.20
CA LEU A 147 -12.19 2.63 -7.02
C LEU A 147 -12.84 1.28 -6.73
N LEU A 148 -13.84 1.25 -5.85
CA LEU A 148 -14.61 0.04 -5.54
C LEU A 148 -15.32 -0.51 -6.78
N ASP A 149 -16.03 0.33 -7.54
CA ASP A 149 -16.76 -0.07 -8.75
C ASP A 149 -15.83 -0.66 -9.82
N ILE A 150 -14.72 0.02 -10.12
CA ILE A 150 -13.76 -0.45 -11.13
C ILE A 150 -13.04 -1.70 -10.60
N THR A 151 -12.68 -1.78 -9.32
CA THR A 151 -12.07 -2.99 -8.74
C THR A 151 -12.99 -4.21 -8.89
N ALA A 152 -14.29 -4.05 -8.62
CA ALA A 152 -15.31 -5.09 -8.84
C ALA A 152 -15.40 -5.52 -10.31
N LYS A 153 -15.33 -4.57 -11.26
CA LYS A 153 -15.35 -4.86 -12.71
C LYS A 153 -14.24 -5.82 -13.13
N TYR A 154 -13.07 -5.73 -12.48
CA TYR A 154 -11.91 -6.60 -12.73
C TYR A 154 -11.86 -7.84 -11.83
N ARG A 155 -12.94 -8.13 -11.09
CA ARG A 155 -13.06 -9.28 -10.16
C ARG A 155 -12.00 -9.32 -9.07
N MET A 156 -11.37 -8.20 -8.76
CA MET A 156 -10.46 -8.04 -7.63
C MET A 156 -11.23 -7.57 -6.40
N LYS A 157 -10.56 -7.53 -5.25
CA LYS A 157 -11.08 -6.98 -4.00
C LYS A 157 -10.30 -5.73 -3.57
N LEU A 158 -10.89 -4.93 -2.70
CA LEU A 158 -10.33 -3.69 -2.18
C LEU A 158 -10.30 -3.75 -0.65
N SER A 159 -9.14 -3.44 -0.07
CA SER A 159 -8.93 -3.26 1.37
C SER A 159 -8.44 -1.84 1.64
N PHE A 160 -8.53 -1.36 2.88
CA PHE A 160 -8.00 -0.04 3.25
C PHE A 160 -6.70 -0.16 4.04
N HIS A 161 -5.78 0.74 3.74
CA HIS A 161 -4.53 0.98 4.44
C HIS A 161 -4.65 2.31 5.20
N MET A 162 -4.98 2.20 6.48
CA MET A 162 -5.26 3.32 7.37
C MET A 162 -3.97 4.06 7.72
N GLU A 163 -3.79 5.22 7.10
CA GLU A 163 -2.61 6.06 7.28
C GLU A 163 -2.59 6.76 8.66
N PRO A 164 -1.41 7.14 9.18
CA PRO A 164 -1.30 7.96 10.37
C PRO A 164 -1.66 9.40 10.03
N TYR A 165 -2.56 9.96 10.82
CA TYR A 165 -2.90 11.38 10.79
C TYR A 165 -2.73 11.99 12.18
N LYS A 166 -2.71 13.32 12.25
CA LYS A 166 -2.51 14.04 13.52
C LYS A 166 -3.58 13.66 14.53
N HIS A 167 -3.15 13.36 15.76
CA HIS A 167 -4.04 13.00 16.87
C HIS A 167 -4.89 11.74 16.65
N ARG A 168 -4.44 10.80 15.81
CA ARG A 168 -5.05 9.47 15.69
C ARG A 168 -5.06 8.77 17.06
N SER A 169 -6.24 8.33 17.49
CA SER A 169 -6.56 7.76 18.80
C SER A 169 -7.58 6.63 18.68
N SER A 170 -7.87 5.92 19.76
CA SER A 170 -8.91 4.86 19.75
C SER A 170 -10.31 5.35 19.34
N GLU A 171 -10.71 6.56 19.72
CA GLU A 171 -12.00 7.18 19.38
C GLU A 171 -12.10 7.54 17.90
N SER A 172 -11.04 8.17 17.36
CA SER A 172 -11.00 8.54 15.95
C SER A 172 -10.92 7.30 15.06
N LEU A 173 -10.10 6.31 15.42
CA LEU A 173 -10.05 5.02 14.73
C LEU A 173 -11.40 4.29 14.74
N ARG A 174 -12.13 4.32 15.86
CA ARG A 174 -13.49 3.77 15.90
C ARG A 174 -14.40 4.48 14.91
N THR A 175 -14.39 5.81 14.92
CA THR A 175 -15.21 6.64 14.02
C THR A 175 -14.88 6.35 12.55
N ASP A 176 -13.60 6.18 12.23
CA ASP A 176 -13.14 5.85 10.87
C ASP A 176 -13.62 4.47 10.41
N ILE A 177 -13.55 3.45 11.29
CA ILE A 177 -14.06 2.11 11.00
C ILE A 177 -15.56 2.15 10.79
N GLU A 178 -16.30 2.84 11.66
CA GLU A 178 -17.74 3.04 11.51
C GLU A 178 -18.07 3.69 10.15
N TYR A 179 -17.32 4.74 9.77
CA TYR A 179 -17.47 5.40 8.47
C TYR A 179 -17.22 4.44 7.29
N ILE A 180 -16.11 3.70 7.28
CA ILE A 180 -15.79 2.76 6.20
C ILE A 180 -16.88 1.69 6.07
N ILE A 181 -17.31 1.12 7.18
CA ILE A 181 -18.31 0.06 7.18
C ILE A 181 -19.70 0.58 6.78
N ASP A 182 -20.08 1.77 7.23
CA ASP A 182 -21.40 2.34 6.88
C ASP A 182 -21.48 2.78 5.41
N ASN A 183 -20.40 3.36 4.86
CA ASN A 183 -20.40 3.88 3.49
C ASN A 183 -20.02 2.82 2.45
N TYR A 184 -19.07 1.94 2.77
CA TYR A 184 -18.46 1.02 1.81
C TYR A 184 -18.68 -0.46 2.18
N GLY A 185 -19.21 -0.75 3.38
CA GLY A 185 -19.41 -2.10 3.88
C GLY A 185 -20.25 -2.98 2.95
N ASN A 186 -21.29 -2.45 2.31
CA ASN A 186 -22.15 -3.26 1.45
C ASN A 186 -21.59 -3.51 0.04
N HIS A 187 -20.44 -2.92 -0.30
CA HIS A 187 -19.86 -3.06 -1.63
C HIS A 187 -19.23 -4.45 -1.83
N SER A 188 -19.50 -5.09 -2.97
CA SER A 188 -19.06 -6.47 -3.27
C SER A 188 -17.54 -6.62 -3.42
N ALA A 189 -16.85 -5.54 -3.80
CA ALA A 189 -15.39 -5.49 -3.86
C ALA A 189 -14.73 -5.37 -2.49
N LEU A 190 -15.42 -4.96 -1.41
CA LEU A 190 -14.77 -4.82 -0.11
C LEU A 190 -14.23 -6.18 0.35
N TYR A 191 -12.91 -6.23 0.55
CA TYR A 191 -12.18 -7.44 0.88
C TYR A 191 -12.57 -7.94 2.27
N ARG A 192 -12.88 -9.23 2.34
CA ARG A 192 -13.20 -9.92 3.58
C ARG A 192 -12.45 -11.22 3.64
N MET A 193 -12.12 -11.62 4.86
CA MET A 193 -11.43 -12.87 5.11
C MET A 193 -12.13 -13.65 6.22
N LYS A 194 -12.04 -14.98 6.14
CA LYS A 194 -12.58 -15.87 7.17
C LYS A 194 -11.91 -15.60 8.52
N LEU A 195 -12.68 -15.70 9.59
CA LEU A 195 -12.20 -15.54 10.96
C LEU A 195 -11.08 -16.54 11.32
N PRO A 196 -9.99 -16.07 11.98
CA PRO A 196 -9.01 -16.94 12.62
C PRO A 196 -9.66 -17.89 13.64
N LYS A 197 -9.05 -19.06 13.87
CA LYS A 197 -9.65 -20.16 14.64
C LYS A 197 -9.93 -19.77 16.09
N LEU A 198 -9.05 -19.00 16.74
CA LEU A 198 -9.22 -18.49 18.11
C LEU A 198 -10.35 -17.46 18.25
N ARG A 199 -10.80 -16.85 17.15
CA ARG A 199 -11.94 -15.92 17.16
C ARG A 199 -13.28 -16.61 16.93
N LYS A 200 -13.30 -17.88 16.53
CA LYS A 200 -14.53 -18.67 16.49
C LYS A 200 -14.97 -18.95 17.93
N ILE A 201 -16.11 -18.38 18.33
CA ILE A 201 -16.71 -18.68 19.63
C ILE A 201 -17.13 -20.15 19.62
N ALA A 202 -16.46 -20.98 20.43
CA ALA A 202 -16.68 -22.43 20.48
C ALA A 202 -18.09 -22.88 20.87
N ASN A 203 -18.99 -21.97 21.27
CA ASN A 203 -20.32 -22.28 21.79
C ASN A 203 -21.50 -21.63 21.05
N ASP A 204 -21.27 -20.90 19.95
CA ASP A 204 -22.40 -20.33 19.21
C ASP A 204 -22.87 -21.30 18.12
N LYS A 205 -23.87 -22.13 18.45
CA LYS A 205 -24.56 -23.00 17.50
C LYS A 205 -25.29 -22.23 16.39
N ASN A 206 -25.37 -20.90 16.48
CA ASN A 206 -25.92 -20.00 15.47
C ASN A 206 -24.87 -19.15 14.74
N SER A 207 -23.58 -19.23 15.09
CA SER A 207 -22.54 -18.57 14.28
C SER A 207 -22.50 -19.29 12.93
N ARG A 208 -22.85 -18.55 11.88
CA ARG A 208 -22.76 -19.08 10.52
C ARG A 208 -21.29 -19.44 10.33
N ASN A 209 -21.03 -20.68 9.92
CA ASN A 209 -19.68 -21.19 9.63
C ASN A 209 -18.93 -20.40 8.51
N ASP A 210 -19.45 -19.24 8.09
CA ASP A 210 -19.08 -18.40 6.95
C ASP A 210 -18.91 -16.91 7.32
N ASP A 211 -18.79 -16.55 8.60
CA ASP A 211 -18.60 -15.15 9.00
C ASP A 211 -17.22 -14.65 8.52
N GLN A 212 -17.22 -13.99 7.36
CA GLN A 212 -16.08 -13.25 6.81
C GLN A 212 -16.13 -11.81 7.33
N LEU A 213 -15.00 -11.31 7.81
CA LEU A 213 -14.89 -9.94 8.31
C LEU A 213 -14.07 -9.08 7.33
N PRO A 214 -14.41 -7.78 7.17
CA PRO A 214 -13.55 -6.84 6.47
C PRO A 214 -12.17 -6.82 7.10
N LEU A 215 -11.13 -6.83 6.27
CA LEU A 215 -9.73 -6.77 6.73
C LEU A 215 -9.17 -5.39 6.46
N LEU A 216 -8.59 -4.75 7.48
CA LEU A 216 -8.03 -3.40 7.40
C LEU A 216 -6.56 -3.41 7.87
N TYR A 217 -5.72 -2.65 7.17
CA TYR A 217 -4.30 -2.48 7.52
C TYR A 217 -4.08 -1.18 8.26
N PHE A 218 -3.29 -1.18 9.32
CA PHE A 218 -3.01 0.02 10.12
C PHE A 218 -1.53 0.39 10.00
N TYR A 219 -1.22 1.44 9.23
CA TYR A 219 0.12 1.96 9.06
C TYR A 219 0.60 2.66 10.33
N ASP A 220 1.86 2.43 10.71
CA ASP A 220 2.47 3.00 11.91
C ASP A 220 1.59 2.85 13.18
N SER A 221 0.96 1.68 13.33
CA SER A 221 0.07 1.37 14.45
C SER A 221 0.70 1.61 15.83
N TYR A 222 2.02 1.47 15.90
CA TYR A 222 2.85 1.74 17.07
C TYR A 222 2.90 3.21 17.54
N LEU A 223 2.37 4.16 16.77
CA LEU A 223 2.25 5.55 17.19
C LEU A 223 1.08 5.76 18.17
N VAL A 224 0.11 4.85 18.17
CA VAL A 224 -1.01 4.84 19.12
C VAL A 224 -0.64 3.92 20.29
N PRO A 225 -0.80 4.35 21.56
CA PRO A 225 -0.49 3.53 22.72
C PRO A 225 -1.23 2.18 22.71
N TYR A 226 -0.57 1.12 23.18
CA TYR A 226 -1.18 -0.22 23.19
C TYR A 226 -2.47 -0.31 24.01
N ASP A 227 -2.58 0.46 25.09
CA ASP A 227 -3.80 0.49 25.90
C ASP A 227 -4.98 1.15 25.18
N GLU A 228 -4.73 2.07 24.25
CA GLU A 228 -5.77 2.61 23.36
C GLU A 228 -6.23 1.56 22.36
N TRP A 229 -5.31 0.80 21.75
CA TRP A 229 -5.68 -0.32 20.89
C TRP A 229 -6.56 -1.33 21.61
N LYS A 230 -6.21 -1.70 22.86
CA LYS A 230 -7.02 -2.64 23.67
C LYS A 230 -8.45 -2.14 23.89
N GLN A 231 -8.68 -0.83 23.95
CA GLN A 231 -10.03 -0.28 24.09
C GLN A 231 -10.90 -0.56 22.85
N LEU A 232 -10.28 -0.72 21.68
CA LEU A 232 -10.93 -0.94 20.40
C LEU A 232 -11.00 -2.44 20.01
N THR A 233 -9.92 -3.18 20.26
CA THR A 233 -9.70 -4.53 19.69
C THR A 233 -10.00 -5.66 20.68
N LYS A 234 -10.13 -5.39 21.99
CA LYS A 234 -10.51 -6.43 22.96
C LYS A 234 -12.00 -6.40 23.25
N PRO A 235 -12.67 -7.55 23.45
CA PRO A 235 -14.09 -7.58 23.80
C PRO A 235 -14.44 -6.80 25.09
N SER A 236 -13.49 -6.65 26.01
CA SER A 236 -13.64 -5.87 27.26
C SER A 236 -13.35 -4.37 27.10
N GLY A 237 -12.94 -3.93 25.92
CA GLY A 237 -12.60 -2.54 25.64
C GLY A 237 -13.85 -1.63 25.63
N LYS A 238 -13.73 -0.41 26.16
CA LYS A 238 -14.84 0.55 26.23
C LYS A 238 -15.37 0.97 24.86
N LEU A 239 -14.48 1.00 23.86
CA LEU A 239 -14.76 1.40 22.48
C LEU A 239 -14.73 0.20 21.54
N THR A 240 -14.95 -1.01 22.06
CA THR A 240 -14.73 -2.24 21.30
C THR A 240 -15.60 -2.31 20.05
N VAL A 241 -14.99 -2.67 18.92
CA VAL A 241 -15.74 -3.03 17.71
C VAL A 241 -16.03 -4.53 17.64
N ARG A 242 -15.45 -5.32 18.55
CA ARG A 242 -15.58 -6.78 18.56
C ARG A 242 -17.03 -7.21 18.79
N ASN A 243 -17.49 -8.22 18.06
CA ASN A 243 -18.86 -8.73 18.12
C ASN A 243 -19.93 -7.65 17.84
N SER A 244 -19.59 -6.65 17.03
CA SER A 244 -20.51 -5.61 16.58
C SER A 244 -20.59 -5.59 15.06
N LYS A 245 -21.51 -4.79 14.49
CA LYS A 245 -21.57 -4.52 13.05
C LYS A 245 -20.23 -4.02 12.48
N TYR A 246 -19.42 -3.38 13.30
CA TYR A 246 -18.16 -2.73 12.92
C TYR A 246 -16.93 -3.62 13.16
N ASP A 247 -17.12 -4.91 13.43
CA ASP A 247 -15.99 -5.82 13.64
C ASP A 247 -15.21 -6.03 12.33
N VAL A 248 -13.90 -5.97 12.44
CA VAL A 248 -12.94 -6.07 11.33
C VAL A 248 -11.72 -6.87 11.77
N LEU A 249 -10.94 -7.38 10.81
CA LEU A 249 -9.63 -7.95 11.07
C LEU A 249 -8.59 -6.83 11.05
N PHE A 250 -7.86 -6.67 12.15
CA PHE A 250 -6.84 -5.64 12.33
C PHE A 250 -5.46 -6.19 11.97
N ILE A 251 -4.89 -5.72 10.86
CA ILE A 251 -3.53 -6.06 10.45
C ILE A 251 -2.59 -4.90 10.81
N GLY A 252 -1.79 -5.08 11.86
CA GLY A 252 -0.92 -4.05 12.40
C GLY A 252 0.45 -4.02 11.73
N LYS A 253 0.98 -2.83 11.45
CA LYS A 253 2.36 -2.73 10.95
C LYS A 253 3.33 -3.08 12.07
N LEU A 254 4.23 -4.00 11.81
CA LEU A 254 5.33 -4.28 12.72
C LEU A 254 6.33 -3.11 12.71
N ARG A 255 6.34 -2.30 13.77
CA ARG A 255 7.52 -1.46 14.09
C ARG A 255 8.65 -2.44 14.38
N CYS A 256 9.82 -2.22 13.82
CA CYS A 256 10.99 -2.92 14.34
C CYS A 256 12.22 -2.08 14.05
N LEU A 257 12.25 -0.90 14.70
CA LEU A 257 13.41 -0.01 14.74
C LEU A 257 14.38 -0.40 15.85
N LEU A 258 14.04 -1.39 16.67
CA LEU A 258 14.91 -1.88 17.75
C LEU A 258 15.16 -3.37 17.55
N VAL A 259 16.40 -3.75 17.83
CA VAL A 259 17.01 -5.09 17.74
C VAL A 259 16.30 -6.15 18.63
N LYS A 260 15.12 -5.85 19.20
CA LYS A 260 14.44 -6.72 20.16
C LYS A 260 13.11 -7.22 19.62
N SER A 261 12.94 -8.53 19.75
CA SER A 261 11.74 -9.31 19.41
C SER A 261 10.50 -9.03 20.27
N GLU A 262 10.42 -7.84 20.88
CA GLU A 262 9.42 -7.45 21.88
C GLU A 262 8.14 -6.89 21.19
N ASP A 263 8.28 -6.18 20.07
CA ASP A 263 7.16 -5.54 19.35
C ASP A 263 6.07 -6.52 18.90
N ARG A 264 6.44 -7.77 18.56
CA ARG A 264 5.48 -8.83 18.18
C ARG A 264 4.55 -9.24 19.32
N HIS A 265 5.04 -9.20 20.56
CA HIS A 265 4.22 -9.48 21.74
C HIS A 265 3.31 -8.29 22.05
N SER A 266 3.77 -7.07 21.82
CA SER A 266 2.95 -5.88 22.05
C SER A 266 1.76 -5.78 21.11
N LEU A 267 1.90 -6.15 19.82
CA LEU A 267 0.77 -6.19 18.88
C LEU A 267 -0.24 -7.28 19.25
N LEU A 268 0.23 -8.45 19.68
CA LEU A 268 -0.62 -9.52 20.20
C LEU A 268 -1.38 -9.05 21.45
N ASP A 269 -0.68 -8.42 22.41
CA ASP A 269 -1.28 -7.88 23.63
C ASP A 269 -2.27 -6.75 23.36
N ALA A 270 -2.04 -6.00 22.28
CA ALA A 270 -2.92 -4.96 21.77
C ALA A 270 -4.12 -5.50 20.98
N GLY A 271 -4.25 -6.82 20.80
CA GLY A 271 -5.45 -7.45 20.21
C GLY A 271 -5.55 -7.39 18.69
N PHE A 272 -4.43 -7.20 17.98
CA PHE A 272 -4.39 -7.30 16.52
C PHE A 272 -4.62 -8.74 16.05
N ASP A 273 -5.24 -8.89 14.87
CA ASP A 273 -5.52 -10.19 14.23
C ASP A 273 -4.35 -10.64 13.34
N GLY A 274 -3.41 -9.75 13.02
CA GLY A 274 -2.25 -10.07 12.20
C GLY A 274 -1.21 -8.96 12.13
N ILE A 275 -0.10 -9.26 11.45
CA ILE A 275 1.04 -8.36 11.28
C ILE A 275 1.50 -8.30 9.82
N TYR A 276 1.98 -7.12 9.39
CA TYR A 276 2.62 -6.92 8.09
C TYR A 276 3.88 -6.05 8.20
N THR A 277 4.73 -6.06 7.16
CA THR A 277 6.11 -5.53 7.25
C THR A 277 6.39 -4.25 6.44
N TYR A 278 5.58 -3.97 5.41
CA TYR A 278 5.54 -2.78 4.55
C TYR A 278 6.81 -2.41 3.78
N PHE A 279 7.93 -2.17 4.47
CA PHE A 279 9.07 -1.51 3.86
C PHE A 279 9.71 -2.33 2.74
N ALA A 280 9.87 -1.67 1.59
CA ALA A 280 10.49 -2.23 0.39
C ALA A 280 12.01 -2.49 0.55
N ALA A 281 12.69 -1.68 1.36
CA ALA A 281 14.12 -1.78 1.56
C ALA A 281 14.47 -2.89 2.55
N LYS A 282 15.14 -3.93 2.05
CA LYS A 282 15.68 -5.03 2.86
C LYS A 282 16.65 -4.49 3.90
N GLY A 283 16.41 -4.84 5.17
CA GLY A 283 17.25 -4.41 6.29
C GLY A 283 16.88 -3.06 6.90
N PHE A 284 15.86 -2.37 6.39
CA PHE A 284 15.38 -1.11 6.99
C PHE A 284 14.82 -1.32 8.40
N SER A 285 14.08 -2.42 8.58
CA SER A 285 13.61 -2.88 9.89
C SER A 285 13.82 -4.39 10.00
N TYR A 286 13.72 -4.93 11.21
CA TYR A 286 13.72 -6.39 11.38
C TYR A 286 12.60 -7.05 10.54
N GLY A 287 11.39 -6.47 10.54
CA GLY A 287 10.26 -6.96 9.75
C GLY A 287 10.51 -6.92 8.23
N SER A 288 11.24 -5.93 7.73
CA SER A 288 11.59 -5.87 6.30
C SER A 288 12.84 -6.67 5.93
N THR A 289 13.38 -7.45 6.87
CA THR A 289 14.53 -8.34 6.63
C THR A 289 14.01 -9.76 6.34
N PRO A 290 14.07 -10.25 5.09
CA PRO A 290 13.40 -11.51 4.72
C PRO A 290 13.88 -12.75 5.47
N SER A 291 15.14 -12.77 5.94
CA SER A 291 15.66 -13.87 6.76
C SER A 291 14.96 -14.00 8.14
N SER A 292 14.22 -12.97 8.57
CA SER A 292 13.40 -13.03 9.79
C SER A 292 12.02 -13.66 9.57
N TRP A 293 11.53 -13.72 8.32
CA TRP A 293 10.15 -14.09 8.01
C TRP A 293 9.77 -15.51 8.44
N PRO A 294 10.63 -16.55 8.35
CA PRO A 294 10.29 -17.87 8.90
C PRO A 294 10.00 -17.83 10.40
N SER A 295 10.75 -17.03 11.17
CA SER A 295 10.53 -16.86 12.61
C SER A 295 9.24 -16.07 12.90
N LEU A 296 8.95 -15.04 12.10
CA LEU A 296 7.71 -14.27 12.21
C LEU A 296 6.47 -15.11 11.85
N SER A 297 6.54 -15.89 10.77
CA SER A 297 5.47 -16.83 10.40
C SER A 297 5.27 -17.88 11.50
N ALA A 298 6.33 -18.49 12.04
CA ALA A 298 6.21 -19.43 13.15
C ALA A 298 5.59 -18.80 14.41
N PHE A 299 5.92 -17.54 14.71
CA PHE A 299 5.28 -16.79 15.78
C PHE A 299 3.79 -16.55 15.51
N CYS A 300 3.43 -16.17 14.29
CA CYS A 300 2.04 -15.91 13.91
C CYS A 300 1.20 -17.19 13.98
N ARG A 301 1.66 -18.30 13.42
CA ARG A 301 1.05 -19.63 13.60
C ARG A 301 0.75 -19.97 15.05
N LYS A 302 1.78 -19.82 15.90
CA LYS A 302 1.68 -20.22 17.31
C LYS A 302 0.61 -19.41 18.06
N ASN A 303 0.34 -18.18 17.61
CA ASN A 303 -0.59 -17.27 18.25
C ASN A 303 -1.86 -17.03 17.42
N ASP A 304 -2.11 -17.84 16.37
CA ASP A 304 -3.26 -17.71 15.44
C ASP A 304 -3.40 -16.30 14.81
N LEU A 305 -2.26 -15.67 14.51
CA LEU A 305 -2.20 -14.39 13.83
C LEU A 305 -2.00 -14.58 12.33
N ILE A 306 -2.53 -13.63 11.55
CA ILE A 306 -2.27 -13.55 10.11
C ILE A 306 -0.90 -12.90 9.90
N PHE A 307 -0.03 -13.53 9.11
CA PHE A 307 1.23 -12.92 8.69
C PHE A 307 1.18 -12.49 7.23
N VAL A 308 1.45 -11.21 6.94
CA VAL A 308 1.47 -10.67 5.58
C VAL A 308 2.83 -10.01 5.31
N PRO A 309 3.87 -10.74 4.89
CA PRO A 309 5.14 -10.11 4.54
C PRO A 309 5.00 -9.28 3.27
N SER A 310 5.68 -8.14 3.23
CA SER A 310 5.67 -7.22 2.10
C SER A 310 6.94 -7.41 1.27
N VAL A 311 6.76 -7.69 -0.02
CA VAL A 311 7.81 -7.83 -1.04
C VAL A 311 7.87 -6.57 -1.91
N SER A 312 9.02 -6.26 -2.50
CA SER A 312 9.17 -5.08 -3.38
C SER A 312 10.21 -5.33 -4.47
N PRO A 313 10.07 -4.70 -5.65
CA PRO A 313 11.08 -4.78 -6.71
C PRO A 313 12.35 -3.96 -6.45
N GLY A 314 12.37 -3.10 -5.44
CA GLY A 314 13.51 -2.24 -5.09
C GLY A 314 13.06 -1.02 -4.28
N TYR A 315 13.97 -0.07 -4.04
CA TYR A 315 13.65 1.17 -3.33
C TYR A 315 14.56 2.32 -3.74
N ASP A 316 13.97 3.45 -4.13
CA ASP A 316 14.68 4.71 -4.34
C ASP A 316 13.74 5.89 -4.10
N ASP A 317 13.96 6.64 -3.03
CA ASP A 317 13.20 7.84 -2.68
C ASP A 317 14.07 9.11 -2.73
N ARG A 318 15.28 9.06 -3.29
CA ARG A 318 16.25 10.16 -3.25
C ARG A 318 15.77 11.44 -3.93
N ARG A 319 14.78 11.34 -4.81
CA ARG A 319 14.15 12.52 -5.42
C ARG A 319 13.35 13.33 -4.41
N VAL A 320 12.80 12.71 -3.35
CA VAL A 320 12.12 13.43 -2.26
C VAL A 320 12.92 13.47 -0.97
N ARG A 321 13.79 12.48 -0.71
CA ARG A 321 14.70 12.40 0.45
C ARG A 321 16.15 12.19 -0.01
N PRO A 322 16.82 13.21 -0.53
CA PRO A 322 18.14 13.05 -1.17
C PRO A 322 19.23 12.56 -0.22
N TRP A 323 19.03 12.72 1.10
CA TRP A 323 19.90 12.21 2.16
C TRP A 323 19.70 10.72 2.50
N ASN A 324 18.75 10.02 1.88
CA ASN A 324 18.33 8.67 2.28
C ASN A 324 18.99 7.54 1.48
N GLU A 325 20.19 7.77 0.93
CA GLU A 325 20.90 6.81 0.08
C GLU A 325 21.15 5.45 0.75
N ALA A 326 21.33 5.41 2.07
CA ALA A 326 21.53 4.16 2.82
C ALA A 326 20.41 3.12 2.61
N ASN A 327 19.20 3.57 2.27
CA ASN A 327 18.04 2.72 2.05
C ASN A 327 17.80 2.37 0.58
N TYR A 328 18.58 2.92 -0.34
CA TYR A 328 18.53 2.56 -1.76
C TYR A 328 18.72 1.06 -1.96
N ARG A 329 17.85 0.44 -2.75
CA ARG A 329 17.98 -0.95 -3.20
C ARG A 329 17.75 -1.00 -4.71
N ASP A 330 18.81 -1.32 -5.43
CA ASP A 330 18.76 -1.54 -6.87
C ASP A 330 17.80 -2.69 -7.21
N ARG A 331 17.09 -2.58 -8.32
CA ARG A 331 16.17 -3.64 -8.77
C ARG A 331 16.91 -4.87 -9.29
N MET A 332 18.19 -4.71 -9.65
CA MET A 332 19.05 -5.76 -10.19
C MET A 332 18.38 -6.50 -11.36
N ASN A 333 17.75 -5.74 -12.27
CA ASN A 333 16.97 -6.25 -13.40
C ASN A 333 15.90 -7.30 -13.01
N GLY A 334 15.29 -7.16 -11.83
CA GLY A 334 14.24 -8.06 -11.33
C GLY A 334 14.73 -9.03 -10.25
N LYS A 335 16.03 -9.28 -10.16
CA LYS A 335 16.58 -10.26 -9.20
C LYS A 335 16.25 -9.92 -7.75
N TYR A 336 16.26 -8.64 -7.38
CA TYR A 336 15.86 -8.21 -6.03
C TYR A 336 14.42 -8.62 -5.69
N TYR A 337 13.52 -8.52 -6.68
CA TYR A 337 12.11 -8.85 -6.49
C TYR A 337 11.90 -10.35 -6.34
N GLU A 338 12.55 -11.13 -7.23
CA GLU A 338 12.54 -12.60 -7.19
C GLU A 338 13.02 -13.12 -5.84
N ASP A 339 14.15 -12.60 -5.33
CA ASP A 339 14.71 -13.00 -4.04
C ASP A 339 13.74 -12.72 -2.88
N MET A 340 13.01 -11.60 -2.91
CA MET A 340 12.00 -11.29 -1.89
C MET A 340 10.81 -12.23 -1.99
N PHE A 341 10.33 -12.55 -3.19
CA PHE A 341 9.24 -13.52 -3.36
C PHE A 341 9.64 -14.94 -2.95
N GLU A 342 10.85 -15.37 -3.28
CA GLU A 342 11.39 -16.67 -2.88
C GLU A 342 11.41 -16.78 -1.34
N MET A 343 11.88 -15.72 -0.66
CA MET A 343 11.88 -15.70 0.81
C MET A 343 10.47 -15.67 1.41
N ALA A 344 9.50 -15.00 0.77
CA ALA A 344 8.10 -15.03 1.18
C ALA A 344 7.55 -16.46 1.10
N HIS A 345 7.83 -17.16 -0.01
CA HIS A 345 7.46 -18.56 -0.18
C HIS A 345 8.12 -19.48 0.85
N ILE A 346 9.44 -19.34 1.08
CA ILE A 346 10.21 -20.13 2.07
C ILE A 346 9.67 -19.96 3.49
N ALA A 347 9.19 -18.76 3.84
CA ALA A 347 8.65 -18.50 5.16
C ALA A 347 7.41 -19.34 5.49
N LYS A 348 6.83 -20.05 4.49
CA LYS A 348 5.57 -20.80 4.61
C LYS A 348 4.51 -19.92 5.25
N ILE A 349 4.30 -18.75 4.68
CA ILE A 349 3.30 -17.80 5.17
C ILE A 349 1.99 -18.56 5.28
N ASP A 350 1.29 -18.40 6.41
CA ASP A 350 0.15 -19.25 6.72
C ASP A 350 -0.99 -19.01 5.75
N GLY A 351 -1.38 -20.11 5.09
CA GLY A 351 -2.74 -20.40 4.68
C GLY A 351 -3.49 -21.06 5.84
N PHE A 352 -4.79 -20.80 5.96
CA PHE A 352 -5.65 -21.26 7.06
C PHE A 352 -6.55 -22.46 6.75
#